data_AF-A0AB38ET19-F1
#
_entry.id   AF-A0AB38ET19-F1
#
_cell.length_a   1.000
_cell.length_b   1.000
_cell.length_c   1.000
_cell.angle_alpha   90.00
_cell.angle_beta   90.00
_cell.angle_gamma   90.00
#
_symmetry.space_group_name_H-M   'P 1'
#
loop_
_entity.id
_entity.type
_entity.pdbx_description
1 polymer ?
#
loop_
_entity_poly.entity_id
_entity_poly.type
_entity_poly.pdbx_seq_one_letter_code
_entity_poly.pdbx_strand_id
1 'polypeptide(L)'
;MQLLAGNVIGKGGNAVVYEDAEDATKVLKMFTTSQSNEEVTNEVRCFNQYYGAGSAEKIYGDNGDIIGIRMNKINGESLFNISSLPVQAEHAIYDMFDRLEQKGILFIDTTETNVLYDRVRNEFNPIDISSYNVSDRSWSESQIMQSYHGGKQDLISVVLSKI
;
A
#
# COMPACT_ATOMS: atom_id res chain seq x y z
N MET A 1 23.48 -1.91 11.04
CA MET A 1 23.26 -1.13 9.80
C MET A 1 22.59 0.16 10.24
N GLN A 2 23.18 1.31 9.96
CA GLN A 2 22.60 2.60 10.35
C GLN A 2 21.70 3.07 9.20
N LEU A 3 20.39 3.19 9.44
CA LEU A 3 19.48 3.69 8.41
C LEU A 3 19.71 5.17 8.18
N LEU A 4 19.93 5.57 6.93
CA LEU A 4 20.10 6.95 6.53
C LEU A 4 18.85 7.40 5.78
N ALA A 5 18.03 8.21 6.44
CA ALA A 5 16.84 8.80 5.83
C ALA A 5 17.22 9.97 4.91
N GLY A 6 16.72 9.92 3.68
CA GLY A 6 16.79 11.03 2.73
C GLY A 6 15.60 11.99 2.87
N ASN A 7 15.11 12.52 1.75
CA ASN A 7 13.99 13.45 1.75
C ASN A 7 12.69 12.78 2.18
N VAL A 8 11.77 13.56 2.74
CA VAL A 8 10.39 13.12 2.99
C VAL A 8 9.65 13.00 1.67
N ILE A 9 9.02 11.85 1.42
CA ILE A 9 8.20 11.61 0.21
C ILE A 9 6.71 11.49 0.53
N GLY A 10 6.35 11.24 1.79
CA GLY A 10 4.95 11.12 2.21
C GLY A 10 4.81 11.15 3.72
N LYS A 11 3.61 11.48 4.19
CA LYS A 11 3.26 11.48 5.61
C LYS A 11 1.81 11.04 5.78
N GLY A 12 1.59 10.09 6.67
CA GLY A 12 0.27 9.64 7.11
C GLY A 12 0.06 9.87 8.60
N GLY A 13 -1.04 9.36 9.13
CA GLY A 13 -1.36 9.46 10.57
C GLY A 13 -0.38 8.71 11.48
N ASN A 14 0.18 7.61 10.99
CA ASN A 14 1.00 6.69 11.78
C ASN A 14 2.48 6.65 11.38
N ALA A 15 2.86 7.27 10.27
CA ALA A 15 4.22 7.19 9.75
C ALA A 15 4.62 8.41 8.90
N VAL A 16 5.93 8.63 8.82
CA VAL A 16 6.56 9.47 7.80
C VAL A 16 7.37 8.56 6.88
N VAL A 17 7.23 8.75 5.57
CA VAL A 17 7.96 7.98 4.56
C VAL A 17 9.09 8.83 4.03
N TYR A 18 10.30 8.28 4.07
CA TYR A 18 11.52 8.91 3.58
C TYR A 18 12.08 8.12 2.40
N GLU A 19 12.85 8.79 1.55
CA GLU A 19 13.79 8.08 0.69
C GLU A 19 14.81 7.33 1.55
N ASP A 20 15.24 6.17 1.05
CA ASP A 20 16.41 5.50 1.60
C ASP A 20 17.66 6.07 0.93
N ALA A 21 18.53 6.74 1.70
CA ALA A 21 19.71 7.39 1.16
C ALA A 21 20.79 6.40 0.68
N GLU A 22 20.73 5.14 1.13
CA GLU A 22 21.69 4.09 0.72
C GLU A 22 21.21 3.30 -0.50
N ASP A 23 19.90 3.27 -0.75
CA ASP A 23 19.30 2.54 -1.86
C ASP A 23 18.15 3.33 -2.49
N ALA A 24 18.41 3.94 -3.65
CA ALA A 24 17.44 4.76 -4.37
C ALA A 24 16.17 3.99 -4.80
N THR A 25 16.21 2.66 -4.80
CA THR A 25 15.07 1.77 -5.11
C THR A 25 14.19 1.49 -3.90
N LYS A 26 14.57 1.98 -2.71
CA LYS A 26 13.87 1.76 -1.45
C LYS A 26 13.38 3.07 -0.82
N VAL A 27 12.47 2.90 0.12
CA VAL A 27 11.92 3.94 1.00
C VAL A 27 11.82 3.40 2.42
N LEU A 28 11.81 4.32 3.38
CA LEU A 28 11.73 4.04 4.82
C LEU A 28 10.40 4.61 5.36
N LYS A 29 9.41 3.74 5.60
CA LYS A 29 8.18 4.10 6.35
C LYS A 29 8.50 4.01 7.83
N MET A 30 8.78 5.15 8.46
CA MET A 30 9.15 5.23 9.86
C MET A 30 7.92 5.57 10.71
N PHE A 31 7.59 4.71 11.67
CA PHE A 31 6.40 4.88 12.50
C PHE A 31 6.57 6.03 13.49
N THR A 32 5.55 6.87 13.60
CA THR A 32 5.49 7.98 14.57
C THR A 32 4.63 7.65 15.79
N THR A 33 3.87 6.56 15.72
CA THR A 33 3.02 6.02 16.79
C THR A 33 3.27 4.52 16.89
N SER A 34 3.13 3.95 18.09
CA SER A 34 3.30 2.51 18.30
C SER A 34 2.31 1.72 17.44
N GLN A 35 2.81 0.72 16.72
CA GLN A 35 2.01 -0.20 15.91
C GLN A 35 1.99 -1.58 16.57
N SER A 36 0.92 -2.35 16.38
CA SER A 36 0.94 -3.74 16.82
C SER A 36 1.85 -4.59 15.93
N ASN A 37 2.48 -5.62 16.50
CA ASN A 37 3.30 -6.55 15.73
C ASN A 37 2.50 -7.24 14.62
N GLU A 38 1.22 -7.50 14.84
CA GLU A 38 0.33 -8.15 13.88
C GLU A 38 0.08 -7.27 12.65
N GLU A 39 -0.27 -6.00 12.85
CA GLU A 39 -0.50 -5.03 11.76
C GLU A 39 0.75 -4.89 10.89
N VAL A 40 1.92 -4.67 11.49
CA VAL A 40 3.17 -4.52 10.73
C VAL A 40 3.56 -5.82 10.02
N THR A 41 3.28 -6.97 10.62
CA THR A 41 3.52 -8.27 9.96
C THR A 41 2.58 -8.45 8.76
N ASN A 42 1.31 -8.07 8.91
CA ASN A 42 0.33 -8.14 7.84
C ASN A 42 0.74 -7.26 6.65
N GLU A 43 1.12 -6.00 6.92
CA GLU A 43 1.55 -5.05 5.89
C GLU A 43 2.77 -5.57 5.12
N VAL A 44 3.84 -5.97 5.82
CA VAL A 44 5.05 -6.51 5.18
C VAL A 44 4.76 -7.79 4.39
N ARG A 45 3.91 -8.67 4.91
CA ARG A 45 3.50 -9.89 4.20
C ARG A 45 2.76 -9.56 2.91
N CYS A 46 1.73 -8.72 2.98
CA CYS A 46 0.91 -8.35 1.83
C CYS A 46 1.75 -7.62 0.76
N PHE A 47 2.64 -6.72 1.16
CA PHE A 47 3.53 -6.02 0.24
C PHE A 47 4.46 -6.99 -0.51
N ASN A 48 5.08 -7.93 0.21
CA ASN A 48 5.91 -8.98 -0.40
C ASN A 48 5.09 -9.94 -1.28
N GLN A 49 3.83 -10.20 -0.94
CA GLN A 49 2.97 -11.10 -1.70
C GLN A 49 2.50 -10.47 -3.03
N TYR A 50 2.30 -9.16 -3.04
CA TYR A 50 1.94 -8.40 -4.23
C TYR A 50 3.16 -8.11 -5.14
N TYR A 51 4.22 -7.52 -4.58
CA TYR A 51 5.39 -7.08 -5.36
C TYR A 51 6.53 -8.12 -5.47
N GLY A 52 6.44 -9.22 -4.74
CA GLY A 52 7.45 -10.29 -4.72
C GLY A 52 8.29 -10.29 -3.45
N ALA A 53 8.86 -11.45 -3.11
CA ALA A 53 9.65 -11.64 -1.89
C ALA A 53 10.85 -10.67 -1.83
N GLY A 54 11.07 -10.04 -0.66
CA GLY A 54 12.13 -9.05 -0.46
C GLY A 54 11.75 -7.62 -0.85
N SER A 55 10.50 -7.40 -1.27
CA SER A 55 9.97 -6.06 -1.56
C SER A 55 9.77 -5.21 -0.30
N ALA A 56 9.56 -5.83 0.87
CA ALA A 56 9.46 -5.15 2.16
C ALA A 56 10.10 -5.96 3.29
N GLU A 57 10.66 -5.26 4.28
CA GLU A 57 11.21 -5.83 5.50
C GLU A 57 10.98 -4.88 6.70
N LYS A 58 10.89 -5.46 7.90
CA LYS A 58 10.74 -4.70 9.14
C LYS A 58 12.05 -4.03 9.52
N ILE A 59 11.95 -2.83 10.06
CA ILE A 59 13.06 -2.11 10.69
C ILE A 59 12.93 -2.26 12.20
N TYR A 60 14.02 -2.68 12.84
CA TYR A 60 14.09 -2.84 14.29
C TYR A 60 14.97 -1.77 14.93
N GLY A 61 14.54 -1.24 16.08
CA GLY A 61 15.36 -0.41 16.94
C GLY A 61 16.33 -1.23 17.79
N ASP A 62 17.22 -0.56 18.52
CA ASP A 62 18.24 -1.21 19.37
C ASP A 62 17.63 -2.08 20.48
N ASN A 63 16.41 -1.77 20.91
CA ASN A 63 15.66 -2.52 21.91
C ASN A 63 14.88 -3.72 21.33
N GLY A 64 14.95 -3.94 20.01
CA GLY A 64 14.24 -5.01 19.31
C GLY A 64 12.79 -4.69 18.94
N ASP A 65 12.30 -3.48 19.23
CA ASP A 65 10.96 -3.05 18.79
C ASP A 65 10.94 -2.72 17.30
N ILE A 66 9.80 -2.93 16.65
CA ILE A 66 9.61 -2.53 15.26
C ILE A 66 9.39 -1.02 15.20
N ILE A 67 10.25 -0.31 14.49
CA ILE A 67 10.21 1.16 14.36
C ILE A 67 9.84 1.63 12.95
N GLY A 68 9.73 0.71 11.99
CA GLY A 68 9.35 1.04 10.62
C GLY A 68 9.37 -0.14 9.67
N ILE A 69 9.20 0.15 8.39
CA ILE A 69 9.28 -0.78 7.26
C ILE A 69 10.21 -0.16 6.21
N ARG A 70 11.19 -0.94 5.74
CA ARG A 70 11.95 -0.64 4.52
C ARG A 70 11.30 -1.38 3.36
N MET A 71 10.92 -0.66 2.31
CA MET A 71 10.18 -1.25 1.19
C MET A 71 10.56 -0.65 -0.16
N ASN A 72 10.18 -1.30 -1.26
CA ASN A 72 10.41 -0.80 -2.61
C ASN A 72 9.77 0.58 -2.79
N LYS A 73 10.51 1.48 -3.45
CA LYS A 73 9.97 2.71 -4.01
C LYS A 73 9.06 2.32 -5.18
N ILE A 74 7.77 2.62 -5.05
CA ILE A 74 6.77 2.29 -6.06
C ILE A 74 6.67 3.41 -7.08
N ASN A 75 6.59 3.05 -8.37
CA ASN A 75 6.46 4.01 -9.46
C ASN A 75 5.03 4.55 -9.54
N GLY A 76 4.94 5.82 -9.91
CA GLY A 76 3.69 6.48 -10.23
C GLY A 76 3.49 7.79 -9.47
N GLU A 77 2.46 8.51 -9.88
CA GLU A 77 1.98 9.72 -9.21
C GLU A 77 0.76 9.37 -8.36
N SER A 78 0.60 9.98 -7.18
CA SER A 78 -0.55 9.71 -6.32
C SER A 78 -1.86 10.04 -7.04
N LEU A 79 -2.81 9.09 -7.02
CA LEU A 79 -4.13 9.27 -7.63
C LEU A 79 -4.88 10.49 -7.08
N PHE A 80 -4.64 10.83 -5.80
CA PHE A 80 -5.15 12.05 -5.17
C PHE A 80 -4.77 13.33 -5.95
N ASN A 81 -3.54 13.40 -6.48
CA ASN A 81 -3.04 14.57 -7.20
C ASN A 81 -3.43 14.59 -8.69
N ILE A 82 -3.90 13.47 -9.22
CA ILE A 82 -4.26 13.34 -10.63
C ILE A 82 -5.68 13.82 -10.84
N SER A 83 -5.86 14.83 -11.71
CA SER A 83 -7.17 15.36 -12.09
C SER A 83 -7.76 14.76 -13.35
N SER A 84 -6.92 14.17 -14.21
CA SER A 84 -7.34 13.53 -15.46
C SER A 84 -6.49 12.30 -15.80
N LEU A 85 -7.19 11.22 -16.09
CA LEU A 85 -6.69 9.91 -16.48
C LEU A 85 -7.09 9.63 -17.92
N PRO A 86 -6.29 8.84 -18.66
CA PRO A 86 -6.70 8.40 -19.99
C PRO A 86 -7.73 7.26 -19.89
N VAL A 87 -8.52 7.06 -20.96
CA VAL A 87 -9.58 6.03 -21.01
C VAL A 87 -9.09 4.62 -20.67
N GLN A 88 -7.85 4.27 -21.03
CA GLN A 88 -7.28 2.95 -20.70
C GLN A 88 -7.01 2.74 -19.20
N ALA A 89 -7.09 3.78 -18.36
CA ALA A 89 -6.93 3.64 -16.91
C ALA A 89 -8.09 2.84 -16.27
N GLU A 90 -9.26 2.79 -16.91
CA GLU A 90 -10.38 1.95 -16.45
C GLU A 90 -9.95 0.47 -16.34
N HIS A 91 -9.36 -0.09 -17.39
CA HIS A 91 -8.86 -1.46 -17.34
C HIS A 91 -7.75 -1.64 -16.31
N ALA A 92 -6.86 -0.64 -16.16
CA ALA A 92 -5.74 -0.71 -15.24
C ALA A 92 -6.17 -0.82 -13.77
N ILE A 93 -7.27 -0.17 -13.37
CA ILE A 93 -7.76 -0.27 -11.99
C ILE A 93 -8.38 -1.64 -11.73
N TYR A 94 -9.08 -2.23 -12.71
CA TYR A 94 -9.56 -3.59 -12.62
C TYR A 94 -8.40 -4.58 -12.49
N ASP A 95 -7.37 -4.45 -13.34
CA ASP A 95 -6.19 -5.30 -13.30
C ASP A 95 -5.46 -5.23 -11.95
N MET A 96 -5.43 -4.05 -11.29
CA MET A 96 -4.84 -3.92 -9.94
C MET A 96 -5.59 -4.79 -8.92
N PHE A 97 -6.92 -4.72 -8.90
CA PHE A 97 -7.74 -5.53 -7.99
C PHE A 97 -7.66 -7.02 -8.33
N ASP A 98 -7.68 -7.38 -9.61
CA ASP A 98 -7.54 -8.78 -10.03
C ASP A 98 -6.21 -9.37 -9.55
N ARG A 99 -5.11 -8.61 -9.65
CA ARG A 99 -3.80 -9.04 -9.11
C ARG A 99 -3.83 -9.21 -7.59
N LEU A 100 -4.48 -8.30 -6.84
CA LEU A 100 -4.64 -8.42 -5.39
C LEU A 100 -5.44 -9.68 -5.02
N GLU A 101 -6.58 -9.90 -5.68
CA GLU A 101 -7.49 -11.01 -5.43
C GLU A 101 -6.88 -12.36 -5.79
N GLN A 102 -6.16 -12.46 -6.92
CA GLN A 102 -5.42 -13.67 -7.29
C GLN A 102 -4.34 -14.04 -6.25
N LYS A 103 -3.85 -13.06 -5.50
CA LYS A 103 -2.95 -13.26 -4.37
C LYS A 103 -3.69 -13.48 -3.06
N GLY A 104 -5.02 -13.50 -3.04
CA GLY A 104 -5.81 -13.63 -1.81
C GLY A 104 -5.75 -12.41 -0.90
N ILE A 105 -5.48 -11.22 -1.46
CA ILE A 105 -5.43 -9.94 -0.73
C ILE A 105 -6.76 -9.21 -0.94
N LEU A 106 -7.53 -9.06 0.12
CA LEU A 106 -8.74 -8.24 0.16
C LEU A 106 -8.35 -6.83 0.65
N PHE A 107 -7.90 -5.99 -0.28
CA PHE A 107 -7.29 -4.69 0.00
C PHE A 107 -8.22 -3.78 0.81
N ILE A 108 -7.76 -3.35 2.00
CA ILE A 108 -8.56 -2.57 2.95
C ILE A 108 -8.57 -1.08 2.59
N ASP A 109 -7.39 -0.48 2.42
CA ASP A 109 -7.26 0.97 2.32
C ASP A 109 -7.35 1.46 0.87
N THR A 110 -8.56 1.40 0.32
CA THR A 110 -8.87 1.77 -1.06
C THR A 110 -9.04 3.28 -1.25
N THR A 111 -8.27 4.10 -0.52
CA THR A 111 -8.29 5.56 -0.69
C THR A 111 -7.34 6.00 -1.81
N GLU A 112 -7.66 7.11 -2.50
CA GLU A 112 -6.82 7.62 -3.61
C GLU A 112 -5.43 8.10 -3.16
N THR A 113 -5.22 8.31 -1.87
CA THR A 113 -3.90 8.60 -1.30
C THR A 113 -3.00 7.36 -1.20
N ASN A 114 -3.57 6.16 -1.23
CA ASN A 114 -2.86 4.89 -1.08
C ASN A 114 -2.66 4.12 -2.39
N VAL A 115 -2.89 4.79 -3.52
CA VAL A 115 -2.62 4.24 -4.84
C VAL A 115 -1.85 5.25 -5.69
N LEU A 116 -0.78 4.76 -6.34
CA LEU A 116 -0.03 5.50 -7.34
C LEU A 116 -0.44 5.03 -8.73
N TYR A 117 -0.51 5.94 -9.70
CA TYR A 117 -0.72 5.62 -11.10
C TYR A 117 0.56 5.86 -11.91
N ASP A 118 1.10 4.79 -12.48
CA ASP A 118 2.19 4.86 -13.46
C ASP A 118 1.59 5.07 -14.85
N ARG A 119 1.59 6.32 -15.31
CA ARG A 119 1.06 6.71 -16.63
C ARG A 119 1.84 6.10 -17.80
N VAL A 120 3.13 5.80 -17.62
CA VAL A 120 3.96 5.23 -18.68
C VAL A 120 3.55 3.78 -18.94
N ARG A 121 3.25 3.03 -17.87
CA ARG A 121 2.85 1.62 -17.93
C ARG A 121 1.35 1.40 -17.97
N ASN A 122 0.56 2.43 -17.67
CA ASN A 122 -0.88 2.33 -17.42
C ASN A 122 -1.19 1.33 -16.30
N GLU A 123 -0.57 1.53 -15.13
CA GLU A 123 -0.70 0.63 -13.98
C GLU A 123 -1.08 1.42 -12.72
N PHE A 124 -2.03 0.89 -11.94
CA PHE A 124 -2.25 1.32 -10.56
C PHE A 124 -1.49 0.43 -9.59
N ASN A 125 -0.80 1.06 -8.65
CA ASN A 125 0.12 0.43 -7.71
C ASN A 125 -0.26 0.82 -6.28
N PRO A 126 -0.76 -0.10 -5.45
CA PRO A 126 -1.09 0.18 -4.05
C PRO A 126 0.17 0.26 -3.17
N ILE A 127 0.22 1.16 -2.20
CA ILE A 127 1.44 1.44 -1.40
C ILE A 127 1.35 1.04 0.08
N ASP A 128 0.16 1.07 0.69
CA ASP A 128 -0.07 0.66 2.08
C ASP A 128 -0.97 -0.59 2.12
N ILE A 129 -0.42 -1.73 1.72
CA ILE A 129 -1.21 -2.93 1.44
C ILE A 129 -1.49 -3.71 2.73
N SER A 130 -2.75 -3.68 3.17
CA SER A 130 -3.29 -4.56 4.19
C SER A 130 -4.50 -5.33 3.65
N SER A 131 -4.73 -6.52 4.20
CA SER A 131 -5.85 -7.39 3.81
C SER A 131 -6.79 -7.63 4.98
N TYR A 132 -8.10 -7.66 4.70
CA TYR A 132 -9.06 -8.27 5.62
C TYR A 132 -8.64 -9.72 5.90
N ASN A 133 -8.83 -10.16 7.14
CA ASN A 133 -8.54 -11.52 7.54
C ASN A 133 -9.82 -12.24 7.96
N VAL A 134 -10.22 -13.27 7.21
CA VAL A 134 -11.43 -14.06 7.49
C VAL A 134 -11.30 -14.85 8.81
N SER A 135 -10.08 -15.08 9.30
CA SER A 135 -9.87 -15.71 10.61
C SER A 135 -9.93 -14.73 11.78
N ASP A 136 -10.07 -13.43 11.53
CA ASP A 136 -10.27 -12.45 12.59
C ASP A 136 -11.69 -12.63 13.16
N ARG A 137 -11.76 -13.11 14.40
CA ARG A 137 -13.02 -13.43 15.09
C ARG A 137 -13.92 -12.23 15.31
N SER A 138 -13.43 -11.02 15.06
CA SER A 138 -14.18 -9.79 15.23
C SER A 138 -15.13 -9.47 14.06
N TRP A 139 -14.95 -10.09 12.88
CA TRP A 139 -15.80 -9.85 11.70
C TRP A 139 -16.33 -11.16 11.09
N SER A 140 -17.59 -11.15 10.68
CA SER A 140 -18.11 -12.24 9.84
C SER A 140 -17.61 -12.12 8.41
N GLU A 141 -17.54 -13.25 7.70
CA GLU A 141 -17.22 -13.29 6.27
C GLU A 141 -18.11 -12.36 5.45
N SER A 142 -19.41 -12.29 5.76
CA SER A 142 -20.35 -11.39 5.09
C SER A 142 -20.01 -9.91 5.31
N GLN A 143 -19.58 -9.51 6.52
CA GLN A 143 -19.17 -8.14 6.80
C GLN A 143 -17.89 -7.79 6.05
N ILE A 144 -16.91 -8.70 6.03
CA ILE A 144 -15.66 -8.53 5.28
C ILE A 144 -15.95 -8.32 3.79
N MET A 145 -16.75 -9.21 3.18
CA MET A 145 -17.05 -9.11 1.75
C MET A 145 -17.84 -7.85 1.40
N GLN A 146 -18.77 -7.44 2.28
CA GLN A 146 -19.50 -6.19 2.10
C GLN A 146 -18.57 -4.96 2.14
N SER A 147 -17.70 -4.88 3.15
CA SER A 147 -16.75 -3.77 3.28
C SER A 147 -15.73 -3.74 2.14
N TYR A 148 -15.18 -4.90 1.78
CA TYR A 148 -14.26 -5.05 0.66
C TYR A 148 -14.89 -4.59 -0.66
N HIS A 149 -16.10 -5.05 -0.96
CA HIS A 149 -16.79 -4.65 -2.19
C HIS A 149 -17.13 -3.16 -2.21
N GLY A 150 -17.54 -2.59 -1.07
CA GLY A 150 -17.75 -1.14 -0.95
C GLY A 150 -16.50 -0.35 -1.31
N GLY A 151 -15.38 -0.63 -0.64
CA GLY A 151 -14.11 0.05 -0.89
C GLY A 151 -13.58 -0.11 -2.32
N LYS A 152 -13.68 -1.34 -2.87
CA LYS A 152 -13.30 -1.62 -4.26
C LYS A 152 -14.12 -0.75 -5.24
N GLN A 153 -15.44 -0.72 -5.09
CA GLN A 153 -16.31 0.06 -5.98
C GLN A 153 -16.12 1.56 -5.83
N ASP A 154 -15.87 2.05 -4.61
CA ASP A 154 -15.60 3.47 -4.37
C ASP A 154 -14.33 3.91 -5.11
N LEU A 155 -13.23 3.16 -4.99
CA LEU A 155 -11.98 3.50 -5.68
C LEU A 155 -12.09 3.40 -7.20
N ILE A 156 -12.80 2.38 -7.71
CA ILE A 156 -13.10 2.28 -9.15
C ILE A 156 -13.87 3.52 -9.60
N SER A 157 -14.90 3.94 -8.84
CA SER A 157 -15.70 5.12 -9.16
C SER A 157 -14.87 6.40 -9.17
N VAL A 158 -13.92 6.55 -8.24
CA VAL A 158 -12.94 7.65 -8.22
C VAL A 158 -12.11 7.66 -9.50
N VAL A 159 -11.57 6.51 -9.93
CA VAL A 159 -10.82 6.40 -11.19
C VAL A 159 -11.68 6.78 -12.38
N LEU A 160 -12.90 6.24 -12.49
CA LEU A 160 -13.82 6.51 -13.59
C LEU A 160 -14.23 7.99 -13.66
N SER A 161 -14.35 8.67 -12.53
CA SER A 161 -14.66 10.11 -12.49
C SER A 161 -13.54 11.02 -13.02
N LYS A 162 -12.33 10.48 -13.15
CA LYS A 162 -11.14 11.21 -13.64
C LYS A 162 -10.84 10.89 -15.11
N ILE A 163 -11.58 9.98 -15.75
CA ILE A 163 -11.47 9.66 -17.19
C ILE A 163 -12.27 10.67 -18.02
#